data_AF-A0A2X1K6V0-F1
#
_entry.id   AF-A0A2X1K6V0-F1
#
_cell.length_a   1.000
_cell.length_b   1.000
_cell.length_c   1.000
_cell.angle_alpha   90.00
_cell.angle_beta   90.00
_cell.angle_gamma   90.00
#
_symmetry.space_group_name_H-M   'P 1'
#
loop_
_entity.id
_entity.type
_entity.pdbx_description
1 polymer ?
#
loop_
_entity_poly.entity_id
_entity_poly.type
_entity_poly.pdbx_seq_one_letter_code
_entity_poly.pdbx_strand_id
1 'polypeptide(L)'
;MARCKRPAIVANLASEIVIQTDNLPMATYPAAIKSAARLIDSGKIDNAKAELARALNTLVVTSVAFPLPVLRAEAAMAKAEKLAETDRRDAKQNEELSTLLSSVRTEIEMAQILGYGKKADFKPIFDQVKSIEQKVGWWQKRQGMVRRV
;
A
#
# COMPACT_ATOMS: atom_id res chain seq x y z
N MET A 1 2.95 -4.50 4.52
CA MET A 1 2.17 -3.99 3.37
C MET A 1 0.96 -4.88 3.15
N ALA A 2 -0.22 -4.41 3.54
CA ALA A 2 -1.48 -5.11 3.31
C ALA A 2 -1.82 -5.07 1.81
N ARG A 3 -2.07 -6.25 1.22
CA ARG A 3 -2.56 -6.38 -0.16
C ARG A 3 -4.07 -6.19 -0.14
N CYS A 4 -4.57 -5.12 -0.76
CA CYS A 4 -6.01 -4.87 -0.83
C CYS A 4 -6.57 -5.22 -2.20
N LYS A 5 -7.76 -5.85 -2.22
CA LYS A 5 -8.46 -6.21 -3.45
C LYS A 5 -9.19 -4.97 -3.97
N ARG A 6 -8.78 -4.45 -5.14
CA ARG A 6 -9.41 -3.29 -5.79
C ARG A 6 -10.90 -3.56 -6.06
N PRO A 7 -11.82 -2.69 -5.61
CA PRO A 7 -13.22 -2.75 -6.04
C PRO A 7 -13.34 -2.19 -7.47
N ALA A 8 -13.93 -2.96 -8.38
CA ALA A 8 -14.00 -2.61 -9.81
C ALA A 8 -14.75 -1.29 -10.10
N ILE A 9 -15.69 -0.89 -9.24
CA ILE A 9 -16.53 0.31 -9.41
C ILE A 9 -15.76 1.62 -9.16
N VAL A 10 -14.73 1.61 -8.32
CA VAL A 10 -13.95 2.82 -7.96
C VAL A 10 -12.57 2.86 -8.61
N ALA A 11 -12.31 2.01 -9.60
CA ALA A 11 -11.00 1.88 -10.24
C ALA A 11 -10.46 3.22 -10.79
N ASN A 12 -11.32 4.11 -11.29
CA ASN A 12 -10.94 5.43 -11.80
C ASN A 12 -10.82 6.52 -10.71
N LEU A 13 -11.30 6.26 -9.49
CA LEU A 13 -11.11 7.12 -8.31
C LEU A 13 -10.03 6.58 -7.37
N ALA A 14 -9.37 5.48 -7.76
CA ALA A 14 -8.42 4.77 -6.93
C ALA A 14 -7.11 5.55 -6.81
N SER A 15 -6.83 6.08 -5.61
CA SER A 15 -5.52 6.62 -5.26
C SER A 15 -4.63 5.46 -4.79
N GLU A 16 -3.85 4.87 -5.68
CA GLU A 16 -3.04 3.67 -5.41
C GLU A 16 -1.83 3.54 -6.32
N ILE A 17 -0.85 2.74 -5.90
CA ILE A 17 0.27 2.30 -6.73
C ILE A 17 -0.04 0.88 -7.21
N VAL A 18 0.09 0.65 -8.51
CA VAL A 18 -0.16 -0.67 -9.12
C VAL A 18 1.16 -1.20 -9.65
N ILE A 19 1.60 -2.35 -9.13
CA ILE A 19 2.75 -3.08 -9.66
C ILE A 19 2.20 -4.22 -10.51
N GLN A 20 2.52 -4.18 -11.81
CA GLN A 20 2.27 -5.27 -12.74
C GLN A 20 3.57 -6.05 -12.95
N THR A 21 3.45 -7.37 -12.90
CA THR A 21 4.57 -8.27 -13.20
C THR A 21 4.09 -9.29 -14.21
N ASP A 22 4.77 -9.27 -15.36
CA ASP A 22 4.53 -10.21 -16.44
C ASP A 22 5.40 -11.44 -16.19
N ASN A 23 4.76 -12.56 -15.83
CA ASN A 23 5.48 -13.78 -15.48
C ASN A 23 5.72 -14.63 -16.72
N LEU A 24 7.00 -14.89 -16.99
CA LEU A 24 7.44 -15.72 -18.09
C LEU A 24 7.53 -17.19 -17.64
N PRO A 25 6.79 -18.13 -18.27
CA PRO A 25 6.88 -19.54 -17.89
C PRO A 25 8.20 -20.16 -18.36
N MET A 26 9.12 -20.40 -17.42
CA MET A 26 10.48 -20.85 -17.73
C MET A 26 10.56 -22.22 -18.41
N ALA A 27 9.58 -23.10 -18.23
CA ALA A 27 9.58 -24.43 -18.82
C ALA A 27 9.14 -24.40 -20.30
N THR A 28 8.07 -23.68 -20.61
CA THR A 28 7.43 -23.71 -21.93
C THR A 28 7.95 -22.62 -22.86
N TYR A 29 8.36 -21.47 -22.32
CA TYR A 29 8.78 -20.34 -23.14
C TYR A 29 10.07 -20.62 -23.93
N PRO A 30 11.17 -21.15 -23.33
CA PRO A 30 12.36 -21.48 -24.11
C PRO A 30 12.12 -22.56 -25.17
N ALA A 31 11.22 -23.52 -24.89
CA ALA A 31 10.84 -24.55 -25.85
C ALA A 31 10.10 -23.94 -27.05
N ALA A 32 9.17 -23.01 -26.81
CA ALA A 32 8.45 -22.29 -27.86
C ALA A 32 9.39 -21.43 -28.73
N ILE A 33 10.36 -20.73 -28.13
CA ILE A 33 11.36 -19.96 -28.89
C ILE A 33 12.20 -20.86 -29.81
N LYS A 34 12.69 -22.00 -29.29
CA LYS A 34 13.44 -22.98 -30.10
C LYS A 34 12.57 -23.59 -31.21
N SER A 35 11.29 -23.83 -30.93
CA SER A 35 10.33 -24.32 -31.92
C SER A 35 10.11 -23.29 -33.04
N ALA A 36 9.89 -22.04 -32.68
CA ALA A 36 9.72 -20.93 -33.62
C ALA A 36 10.97 -20.73 -34.49
N ALA A 37 12.18 -20.80 -33.92
CA ALA A 37 13.44 -20.72 -34.68
C ALA A 37 13.52 -21.80 -35.77
N ARG A 38 13.23 -23.07 -35.44
CA ARG A 38 13.18 -24.15 -36.44
C ARG A 38 12.15 -23.92 -37.54
N LEU A 39 10.99 -23.35 -37.17
CA LEU A 39 9.94 -23.03 -38.15
C LEU A 39 10.39 -21.93 -39.11
N ILE A 40 11.11 -20.92 -38.61
CA ILE A 40 11.72 -19.86 -39.42
C ILE A 40 12.77 -20.45 -40.37
N ASP A 41 13.67 -21.31 -39.87
CA ASP A 41 14.69 -21.98 -40.69
C ASP A 41 14.08 -22.83 -41.81
N SER A 42 12.90 -23.42 -41.54
CA SER A 42 12.14 -24.20 -42.53
C SER A 42 11.26 -23.36 -43.48
N GLY A 43 11.32 -22.03 -43.41
CA GLY A 43 10.50 -21.11 -44.22
C GLY A 43 9.02 -21.06 -43.83
N LYS A 44 8.61 -21.71 -42.73
CA LYS A 44 7.23 -21.78 -42.25
C LYS A 44 6.89 -20.59 -41.35
N ILE A 45 6.94 -19.39 -41.93
CA ILE A 45 6.83 -18.13 -41.18
C ILE A 45 5.49 -17.98 -40.46
N ASP A 46 4.37 -18.36 -41.07
CA ASP A 46 3.05 -18.24 -40.44
C ASP A 46 2.89 -19.18 -39.23
N ASN A 47 3.47 -20.37 -39.31
CA ASN A 47 3.50 -21.30 -38.17
C ASN A 47 4.39 -20.76 -37.04
N ALA A 48 5.51 -20.13 -37.36
CA ALA A 48 6.38 -19.51 -36.35
C ALA A 48 5.66 -18.37 -35.61
N LYS A 49 4.92 -17.52 -36.34
CA LYS A 49 4.08 -16.47 -35.74
C LYS A 49 3.02 -17.05 -34.82
N ALA A 50 2.33 -18.11 -35.25
CA ALA A 50 1.31 -18.78 -34.44
C ALA A 50 1.89 -19.37 -33.15
N GLU A 51 3.09 -19.95 -33.22
CA GLU A 51 3.79 -20.52 -32.07
C GLU A 51 4.20 -19.43 -31.05
N LEU A 52 4.76 -18.32 -31.53
CA LEU A 52 5.11 -17.18 -30.67
C LEU A 52 3.87 -16.53 -30.03
N ALA A 53 2.78 -16.39 -30.79
CA ALA A 53 1.51 -15.87 -30.27
C ALA A 53 0.94 -16.78 -29.17
N ARG A 54 1.02 -18.11 -29.36
CA ARG A 54 0.63 -19.07 -28.32
C ARG A 54 1.49 -18.91 -27.06
N ALA A 55 2.81 -18.78 -27.21
CA ALA A 55 3.69 -18.57 -26.08
C ALA A 55 3.37 -17.26 -25.32
N LEU A 56 3.13 -16.16 -26.03
CA LEU A 56 2.74 -14.88 -25.44
C LEU A 56 1.41 -14.97 -24.67
N ASN A 57 0.43 -15.72 -25.19
CA ASN A 57 -0.86 -15.92 -24.52
C ASN A 57 -0.77 -16.76 -23.23
N THR A 58 0.38 -17.40 -22.96
CA THR A 58 0.62 -18.10 -21.68
C THR A 58 1.21 -17.21 -20.59
N LEU A 59 1.55 -15.96 -20.90
CA LEU A 59 2.09 -15.03 -19.91
C LEU A 59 1.03 -14.76 -18.83
N VAL A 60 1.43 -14.91 -17.58
CA VAL A 60 0.56 -14.62 -16.45
C VAL A 60 0.89 -13.22 -15.95
N VAL A 61 -0.04 -12.28 -16.15
CA VAL A 61 0.07 -10.93 -15.58
C VAL A 61 -0.47 -10.97 -14.16
N THR A 62 0.43 -10.81 -13.19
CA THR A 62 0.04 -10.60 -11.79
C THR A 62 0.03 -9.12 -11.50
N SER A 63 -1.04 -8.63 -10.86
CA SER A 63 -1.11 -7.24 -10.41
C SER A 63 -1.29 -7.18 -8.90
N VAL A 64 -0.57 -6.26 -8.27
CA VAL A 64 -0.71 -5.95 -6.85
C VAL A 64 -0.99 -4.45 -6.72
N ALA A 65 -2.07 -4.12 -6.00
CA ALA A 65 -2.48 -2.76 -5.75
C ALA A 65 -2.17 -2.36 -4.30
N PHE A 66 -1.55 -1.19 -4.12
CA PHE A 66 -1.20 -0.62 -2.84
C PHE A 66 -1.95 0.71 -2.64
N PRO A 67 -2.95 0.77 -1.74
CA PRO A 67 -3.73 1.99 -1.53
C PRO A 67 -2.86 3.09 -0.92
N LEU A 68 -2.79 4.24 -1.61
CA LEU A 68 -2.06 5.41 -1.13
C LEU A 68 -2.58 5.94 0.21
N PRO A 69 -3.89 5.97 0.49
CA PRO A 69 -4.38 6.42 1.79
C PRO A 69 -3.84 5.59 2.95
N VAL A 70 -3.75 4.26 2.78
CA VAL A 70 -3.17 3.38 3.82
C VAL A 70 -1.67 3.65 3.99
N LEU A 71 -0.92 3.82 2.89
CA LEU A 71 0.51 4.12 2.96
C LEU A 71 0.79 5.48 3.60
N ARG A 72 -0.01 6.50 3.31
CA ARG A 72 0.09 7.83 3.92
C ARG A 72 -0.23 7.77 5.41
N ALA A 73 -1.27 7.02 5.80
CA ALA A 73 -1.60 6.78 7.19
C ALA A 73 -0.46 6.06 7.94
N GLU A 74 0.13 5.01 7.36
CA GLU A 74 1.29 4.31 7.93
C GLU A 74 2.49 5.26 8.12
N ALA A 75 2.79 6.09 7.11
CA ALA A 75 3.88 7.07 7.20
C ALA A 75 3.62 8.17 8.24
N ALA A 76 2.38 8.66 8.34
CA ALA A 76 1.98 9.65 9.34
C ALA A 76 2.00 9.06 10.76
N MET A 77 1.57 7.81 10.93
CA MET A 77 1.66 7.07 12.20
C MET A 77 3.10 6.90 12.65
N ALA A 78 4.00 6.47 11.76
CA ALA A 78 5.42 6.31 12.10
C ALA A 78 6.07 7.63 12.55
N LYS A 79 5.67 8.76 11.95
CA LYS A 79 6.12 10.10 12.40
C LYS A 79 5.51 10.46 13.76
N ALA A 80 4.23 10.19 13.95
CA ALA A 80 3.52 10.45 15.20
C ALA A 80 4.11 9.66 16.38
N GLU A 81 4.47 8.40 16.16
CA GLU A 81 5.12 7.54 17.17
C GLU A 81 6.48 8.09 17.60
N LYS A 82 7.34 8.46 16.63
CA LYS A 82 8.64 9.10 16.93
C LYS A 82 8.50 10.39 17.74
N LEU A 83 7.51 11.23 17.40
CA LEU A 83 7.23 12.44 18.17
C LEU A 83 6.70 12.12 19.57
N ALA A 84 5.87 11.08 19.72
CA ALA A 84 5.29 10.68 20.99
C ALA A 84 6.33 10.10 21.98
N GLU A 85 7.42 9.53 21.47
CA GLU A 85 8.56 9.04 22.27
C GLU A 85 9.46 10.18 22.81
N THR A 86 9.30 11.41 22.33
CA THR A 86 10.11 12.55 22.78
C THR A 86 9.60 13.09 24.13
N ASP A 87 10.43 12.97 25.18
CA ASP A 87 10.10 13.31 26.57
C ASP A 87 9.79 14.81 26.81
N ARG A 88 10.38 15.70 26.01
CA ARG A 88 10.13 17.16 26.06
C ARG A 88 9.67 17.66 24.71
N ARG A 89 8.36 17.61 24.50
CA ARG A 89 7.71 18.23 23.34
C ARG A 89 7.42 19.70 23.59
N ASP A 90 7.68 20.54 22.61
CA ASP A 90 7.21 21.92 22.60
C ASP A 90 5.75 22.01 22.12
N ALA A 91 5.17 23.21 22.19
CA ALA A 91 3.78 23.43 21.77
C ALA A 91 3.57 23.12 20.28
N LYS A 92 4.58 23.38 19.44
CA LYS A 92 4.53 23.14 17.98
C LYS A 92 4.53 21.65 17.66
N GLN A 93 5.34 20.86 18.35
CA GLN A 93 5.40 19.40 18.20
C GLN A 93 4.12 18.72 18.68
N ASN A 94 3.44 19.27 19.69
CA ASN A 94 2.12 18.77 20.10
C ASN A 94 1.04 19.08 19.06
N GLU A 95 1.09 20.26 18.44
CA GLU A 95 0.18 20.63 17.34
C GLU A 95 0.42 19.78 16.08
N GLU A 96 1.70 19.57 15.73
CA GLU A 96 2.11 18.68 14.62
C GLU A 96 1.64 17.24 14.87
N LEU A 97 1.81 16.74 16.09
CA LEU A 97 1.35 15.40 16.47
C LEU A 97 -0.16 15.26 16.35
N SER A 98 -0.93 16.26 16.82
CA SER A 98 -2.40 16.26 16.64
C SER A 98 -2.78 16.24 15.16
N THR A 99 -2.08 17.03 14.34
CA THR A 99 -2.31 17.12 12.89
C THR A 99 -1.97 15.80 12.17
N LEU A 100 -0.90 15.12 12.59
CA LEU A 100 -0.54 13.80 12.06
C LEU A 100 -1.62 12.77 12.42
N LEU A 101 -2.07 12.73 13.67
CA LEU A 101 -3.10 11.79 14.12
C LEU A 101 -4.46 12.05 13.46
N SER A 102 -4.84 13.31 13.22
CA SER A 102 -6.03 13.62 12.43
C SER A 102 -5.88 13.19 10.98
N SER A 103 -4.69 13.38 10.38
CA SER A 103 -4.43 12.95 9.00
C SER A 103 -4.55 11.44 8.86
N VAL A 104 -4.04 10.67 9.83
CA VAL A 104 -4.19 9.20 9.87
C VAL A 104 -5.66 8.81 9.86
N ARG A 105 -6.52 9.46 10.67
CA ARG A 105 -7.95 9.18 10.69
C ARG A 105 -8.59 9.43 9.32
N THR A 106 -8.35 10.60 8.74
CA THR A 106 -8.90 10.98 7.43
C THR A 106 -8.48 10.01 6.33
N GLU A 107 -7.21 9.63 6.28
CA GLU A 107 -6.68 8.73 5.25
C GLU A 107 -7.23 7.30 5.42
N ILE A 108 -7.43 6.81 6.65
CA ILE A 108 -8.03 5.51 6.91
C ILE A 108 -9.54 5.50 6.62
N GLU A 109 -10.26 6.59 6.92
CA GLU A 109 -11.66 6.76 6.52
C GLU A 109 -11.80 6.79 5.01
N MET A 110 -10.91 7.52 4.32
CA MET A 110 -10.84 7.51 2.87
C MET A 110 -10.57 6.10 2.33
N ALA A 111 -9.67 5.34 2.97
CA ALA A 111 -9.40 3.96 2.60
C ALA A 111 -10.65 3.05 2.73
N GLN A 112 -11.48 3.28 3.75
CA GLN A 112 -12.75 2.56 3.94
C GLN A 112 -13.77 2.92 2.87
N ILE A 113 -13.94 4.21 2.57
CA ILE A 113 -14.89 4.70 1.57
C ILE A 113 -14.52 4.16 0.19
N LEU A 114 -13.22 4.14 -0.13
CA LEU A 114 -12.68 3.58 -1.37
C LEU A 114 -12.69 2.05 -1.39
N GLY A 115 -13.17 1.39 -0.34
CA GLY A 115 -13.37 -0.07 -0.31
C GLY A 115 -12.08 -0.88 -0.16
N TYR A 116 -10.98 -0.26 0.27
CA TYR A 116 -9.72 -0.97 0.49
C TYR A 116 -9.73 -1.85 1.74
N GLY A 117 -10.72 -1.73 2.63
CA GLY A 117 -10.85 -2.60 3.79
C GLY A 117 -12.15 -2.37 4.54
N LYS A 118 -12.49 -3.30 5.44
CA LYS A 118 -13.65 -3.18 6.34
C LYS A 118 -13.23 -2.44 7.60
N LYS A 119 -14.21 -1.92 8.35
CA LYS A 119 -13.98 -1.28 9.66
C LYS A 119 -13.16 -2.16 10.62
N ALA A 120 -13.33 -3.47 10.58
CA ALA A 120 -12.58 -4.42 11.39
C ALA A 120 -11.07 -4.42 11.06
N ASP A 121 -10.72 -4.29 9.77
CA ASP A 121 -9.34 -4.33 9.31
C ASP A 121 -8.55 -3.10 9.77
N PHE A 122 -9.24 -1.97 9.94
CA PHE A 122 -8.65 -0.70 10.37
C PHE A 122 -8.75 -0.43 11.88
N LYS A 123 -9.51 -1.24 12.62
CA LYS A 123 -9.67 -1.09 14.08
C LYS A 123 -8.31 -1.00 14.82
N PRO A 124 -7.30 -1.83 14.52
CA PRO A 124 -6.00 -1.74 15.19
C PRO A 124 -5.33 -0.37 15.04
N ILE A 125 -5.48 0.27 13.86
CA ILE A 125 -4.90 1.60 13.60
C ILE A 125 -5.61 2.66 14.44
N PHE A 126 -6.94 2.61 14.54
CA PHE A 126 -7.68 3.52 15.41
C PHE A 126 -7.35 3.34 16.90
N ASP A 127 -7.14 2.10 17.34
CA ASP A 127 -6.74 1.80 18.72
C ASP A 127 -5.33 2.34 19.02
N GLN A 128 -4.40 2.24 18.08
CA GLN A 128 -3.06 2.84 18.19
C GLN A 128 -3.14 4.37 18.27
N VAL A 129 -3.91 5.02 17.40
CA VAL A 129 -4.13 6.48 17.44
C VAL A 129 -4.63 6.90 18.83
N LYS A 130 -5.65 6.21 19.37
CA LYS A 130 -6.17 6.49 20.72
C LYS A 130 -5.12 6.31 21.81
N SER A 131 -4.29 5.26 21.71
CA SER A 131 -3.20 5.01 22.67
C SER A 131 -2.18 6.16 22.68
N ILE A 132 -1.81 6.67 21.50
CA ILE A 132 -0.90 7.81 21.37
C ILE A 132 -1.54 9.08 21.95
N GLU A 133 -2.80 9.38 21.62
CA GLU A 133 -3.52 10.53 22.17
C GLU A 133 -3.61 10.50 23.70
N GLN A 134 -3.89 9.33 24.27
CA GLN A 134 -3.92 9.14 25.73
C GLN A 134 -2.55 9.41 26.36
N LYS A 135 -1.48 8.85 25.79
CA LYS A 135 -0.10 9.13 26.26
C LYS A 135 0.19 10.62 26.22
N VAL A 136 -0.18 11.33 25.16
CA VAL A 136 0.01 12.79 25.02
C VAL A 136 -0.72 13.56 26.12
N GLY A 137 -2.01 13.27 26.32
CA GLY A 137 -2.81 13.92 27.35
C GLY A 137 -2.27 13.68 28.76
N TRP A 138 -1.77 12.47 29.03
CA TRP A 138 -1.07 12.14 30.28
C TRP A 138 0.20 12.97 30.49
N TRP A 139 1.03 13.15 29.45
CA TRP A 139 2.26 13.96 29.51
C TRP A 139 1.99 15.46 29.69
N GLN A 140 0.99 16.01 28.99
CA GLN A 140 0.58 17.41 29.18
C GLN A 140 0.06 17.66 30.60
N LYS A 141 -0.73 16.74 31.15
CA LYS A 141 -1.24 16.82 32.53
C LYS A 141 -0.10 16.78 33.56
N ARG A 142 0.91 15.92 33.35
CA ARG A 142 2.12 15.87 34.20
C ARG A 142 2.95 17.15 34.11
N GLN A 143 3.21 17.68 32.92
CA GLN A 143 3.96 18.95 32.77
C GLN A 143 3.20 20.14 33.40
N GLY A 144 1.86 20.15 33.32
CA GLY A 144 1.02 21.15 33.99
C GLY A 144 0.99 21.02 35.53
N MET A 145 1.33 19.86 36.09
CA MET A 145 1.54 19.67 37.54
C MET A 145 2.95 20.10 37.98
N VAL A 146 3.98 19.89 37.16
CA VAL A 146 5.37 20.32 37.45
C VAL A 146 5.51 21.84 37.44
N ARG A 147 4.71 22.56 36.65
CA ARG A 147 4.73 24.03 36.59
C ARG A 147 3.98 24.73 37.73
N ARG A 148 3.36 23.97 38.64
CA ARG A 148 2.46 24.46 39.71
C ARG A 148 3.00 24.25 41.13
N VAL A 149 4.28 23.89 41.25
CA VAL A 149 5.07 23.81 42.49
C VAL A 149 6.23 24.79 42.36
#